data_AF-A0A3A9B797-F1
#
_entry.id   AF-A0A3A9B797-F1
#
_cell.length_a   1.000
_cell.length_b   1.000
_cell.length_c   1.000
_cell.angle_alpha   90.00
_cell.angle_beta   90.00
_cell.angle_gamma   90.00
#
_symmetry.space_group_name_H-M   'P 1'
#
loop_
_entity.id
_entity.type
_entity.pdbx_description
1 polymer ?
#
loop_
_entity_poly.entity_id
_entity_poly.type
_entity_poly.pdbx_seq_one_letter_code
_entity_poly.pdbx_strand_id
1 'polypeptide(L)'
;MIVIITGTVTGRKGEQLQVDLDMDKGEKKGQRFSYSWMPETGNLLYCMPEIGERVRLHFCDDHEGSAICINCSREIKSHLKWVRKPGRKRFIVRKKRKMLLLKKRLELRSLNNLFSIEDKGGISITTDGELKIQAGKEVYLEAPYLSVTADQEIALIKEDLLTPTMIVLNGDFNARGGELVTEAKIWYGDQEIPEKVFDKGKDMDRTMDHQEILGAIARR
;
A
#
# COMPACT_ATOMS: atom_id res chain seq x y z
N MET A 1 -4.61 -19.75 -37.38
CA MET A 1 -3.53 -20.32 -36.54
C MET A 1 -3.18 -19.26 -35.51
N ILE A 2 -3.11 -19.57 -34.21
CA ILE A 2 -2.76 -18.54 -33.21
C ILE A 2 -1.25 -18.36 -33.24
N VAL A 3 -0.79 -17.16 -33.60
CA VAL A 3 0.63 -16.81 -33.61
C VAL A 3 0.90 -15.82 -32.47
N ILE A 4 1.86 -16.16 -31.62
CA ILE A 4 2.34 -15.30 -30.54
C ILE A 4 3.82 -15.03 -30.76
N ILE A 5 4.17 -13.76 -30.87
CA ILE A 5 5.55 -13.29 -31.07
C ILE A 5 5.95 -12.46 -29.87
N THR A 6 7.22 -12.53 -29.49
CA THR A 6 7.73 -11.72 -28.37
C THR A 6 8.63 -10.60 -28.89
N GLY A 7 8.64 -9.49 -28.18
CA GLY A 7 9.51 -8.36 -28.46
C GLY A 7 9.77 -7.51 -27.23
N THR A 8 10.58 -6.47 -27.43
CA THR A 8 10.99 -5.53 -26.39
C THR A 8 10.36 -4.16 -26.63
N VAL A 9 9.74 -3.59 -25.60
CA VAL A 9 9.14 -2.25 -25.67
C VAL A 9 10.23 -1.19 -25.81
N THR A 10 10.15 -0.39 -26.86
CA THR A 10 11.09 0.73 -27.13
C THR A 10 10.45 2.10 -26.98
N GLY A 11 9.12 2.18 -27.07
CA GLY A 11 8.38 3.44 -26.97
C GLY A 11 6.94 3.22 -26.50
N ARG A 12 6.33 4.29 -25.98
CA ARG A 12 4.95 4.29 -25.47
C ARG A 12 4.27 5.60 -25.82
N LYS A 13 3.03 5.54 -26.31
CA LYS A 13 2.20 6.73 -26.57
C LYS A 13 0.73 6.37 -26.43
N GLY A 14 0.03 6.97 -25.46
CA GLY A 14 -1.34 6.59 -25.14
C GLY A 14 -1.45 5.10 -24.83
N GLU A 15 -2.42 4.42 -25.46
CA GLU A 15 -2.63 2.97 -25.36
C GLU A 15 -1.80 2.15 -26.36
N GLN A 16 -0.73 2.72 -26.91
CA GLN A 16 0.13 2.06 -27.90
C GLN A 16 1.56 1.85 -27.41
N LEU A 17 2.10 0.68 -27.74
CA LEU A 17 3.47 0.28 -27.50
C LEU A 17 4.21 0.17 -28.82
N GLN A 18 5.37 0.81 -28.90
CA GLN A 18 6.36 0.50 -29.95
C GLN A 18 7.19 -0.68 -29.47
N VAL A 19 7.25 -1.72 -30.28
CA VAL A 19 7.90 -2.98 -29.92
C VAL A 19 8.88 -3.37 -31.01
N ASP A 20 10.12 -3.66 -30.61
CA ASP A 20 11.10 -4.32 -31.47
C ASP A 20 10.92 -5.84 -31.31
N LEU A 21 10.56 -6.55 -32.38
CA LEU A 21 10.29 -7.98 -32.34
C LEU A 21 11.59 -8.80 -32.34
N ASP A 22 11.60 -9.93 -31.63
CA ASP A 22 12.80 -10.77 -31.51
C ASP A 22 13.20 -11.43 -32.85
N MET A 23 12.22 -11.61 -33.75
CA MET A 23 12.44 -12.23 -35.06
C MET A 23 13.17 -11.32 -36.05
N ASP A 24 13.18 -10.00 -35.78
CA ASP A 24 13.78 -9.00 -36.67
C ASP A 24 15.31 -9.07 -36.54
N LYS A 25 15.93 -9.89 -37.39
CA LYS A 25 17.39 -10.06 -37.49
C LYS A 25 18.01 -8.97 -38.39
N GLY A 26 17.87 -7.68 -38.05
CA GLY A 26 18.37 -6.60 -38.94
C GLY A 26 18.45 -5.20 -38.33
N GLU A 27 18.93 -4.23 -39.14
CA GLU A 27 19.05 -2.83 -38.73
C GLU A 27 17.68 -2.21 -38.42
N LYS A 28 17.48 -1.81 -37.17
CA LYS A 28 16.28 -1.15 -36.63
C LYS A 28 16.12 0.31 -37.10
N LYS A 29 16.34 0.56 -38.39
CA LYS A 29 16.28 1.89 -39.03
C LYS A 29 14.91 2.17 -39.70
N GLY A 30 14.01 1.19 -39.73
CA GLY A 30 12.64 1.35 -40.23
C GLY A 30 11.69 2.04 -39.24
N GLN A 31 10.52 2.44 -39.72
CA GLN A 31 9.43 2.98 -38.90
C GLN A 31 8.99 1.92 -37.88
N ARG A 32 9.04 2.25 -36.59
CA ARG A 32 8.61 1.34 -35.52
C ARG A 32 7.10 1.23 -35.53
N PHE A 33 6.59 0.01 -35.62
CA PHE A 33 5.16 -0.27 -35.52
C PHE A 33 4.67 -0.07 -34.09
N SER A 34 3.49 0.54 -33.98
CA SER A 34 2.78 0.75 -32.72
C SER A 34 1.64 -0.25 -32.63
N TYR A 35 1.60 -1.00 -31.54
CA TYR A 35 0.57 -2.00 -31.26
C TYR A 35 -0.25 -1.57 -30.05
N SER A 36 -1.56 -1.79 -30.11
CA SER A 36 -2.45 -1.51 -28.98
C SER A 36 -2.10 -2.40 -27.78
N TRP A 37 -2.03 -1.81 -26.59
CA TRP A 37 -1.91 -2.55 -25.34
C TRP A 37 -3.28 -2.97 -24.84
N MET A 38 -3.50 -4.28 -24.75
CA MET A 38 -4.76 -4.88 -24.32
C MET A 38 -4.45 -6.00 -23.34
N PRO A 39 -4.25 -5.69 -22.04
CA PRO A 39 -3.90 -6.71 -21.06
C PRO A 39 -5.00 -7.77 -20.97
N GLU A 40 -4.62 -9.04 -20.82
CA GLU A 40 -5.58 -10.16 -20.64
C GLU A 40 -6.54 -9.95 -19.45
N THR A 41 -6.12 -9.17 -18.47
CA THR A 41 -6.90 -8.77 -17.29
C THR A 41 -7.95 -7.69 -17.58
N GLY A 42 -7.97 -7.12 -18.79
CA GLY A 42 -8.83 -6.00 -19.17
C GLY A 42 -8.70 -4.83 -18.19
N ASN A 43 -9.84 -4.30 -17.77
CA ASN A 43 -9.91 -3.16 -16.85
C ASN A 43 -9.71 -3.54 -15.37
N LEU A 44 -9.61 -4.83 -15.04
CA LEU A 44 -9.45 -5.28 -13.64
C LEU A 44 -8.04 -4.97 -13.11
N LEU A 45 -7.03 -5.14 -13.96
CA LEU A 45 -5.64 -4.85 -13.61
C LEU A 45 -4.92 -4.30 -14.85
N TYR A 46 -4.89 -2.97 -14.96
CA TYR A 46 -4.18 -2.31 -16.05
C TYR A 46 -2.77 -1.89 -15.59
N CYS A 47 -1.75 -2.36 -16.30
CA CYS A 47 -0.35 -1.97 -16.09
C CYS A 47 0.33 -1.81 -17.44
N MET A 48 0.57 -0.57 -17.87
CA MET A 48 1.29 -0.29 -19.11
C MET A 48 2.75 -0.76 -18.97
N PRO A 49 3.26 -1.65 -19.85
CA PRO A 49 4.61 -2.19 -19.78
C PRO A 49 5.68 -1.11 -19.80
N GLU A 50 6.84 -1.37 -19.15
CA GLU A 50 7.95 -0.42 -19.15
C GLU A 50 8.82 -0.47 -20.42
N ILE A 51 9.54 0.62 -20.76
CA ILE A 51 10.53 0.61 -21.85
C ILE A 51 11.63 -0.36 -21.42
N GLY A 52 11.99 -1.29 -22.30
CA GLY A 52 12.90 -2.39 -22.00
C GLY A 52 12.24 -3.63 -21.40
N GLU A 53 10.95 -3.60 -21.08
CA GLU A 53 10.20 -4.80 -20.70
C GLU A 53 9.83 -5.62 -21.95
N ARG A 54 9.67 -6.93 -21.73
CA ARG A 54 9.30 -7.86 -22.78
C ARG A 54 7.79 -8.05 -22.83
N VAL A 55 7.23 -7.97 -24.03
CA VAL A 55 5.80 -8.11 -24.27
C VAL A 55 5.54 -9.18 -25.31
N ARG A 56 4.39 -9.86 -25.18
CA ARG A 56 3.89 -10.79 -26.19
C ARG A 56 2.83 -10.12 -27.04
N LEU A 57 3.00 -10.23 -28.35
CA LEU A 57 2.06 -9.81 -29.36
C LEU A 57 1.23 -11.01 -29.79
N HIS A 58 -0.07 -10.79 -29.89
CA HIS A 58 -1.03 -11.74 -30.41
C HIS A 58 -1.60 -11.21 -31.72
N PHE A 59 -1.47 -11.99 -32.79
CA PHE A 59 -2.03 -11.67 -34.09
C PHE A 59 -3.45 -12.25 -34.17
N CYS A 60 -4.43 -11.38 -34.32
CA CYS A 60 -5.85 -11.74 -34.35
C CYS A 60 -6.28 -12.28 -35.72
N ASP A 61 -5.54 -11.95 -36.77
CA ASP A 61 -5.71 -12.42 -38.14
C ASP A 61 -4.34 -12.50 -38.85
N ASP A 62 -4.36 -12.71 -40.17
CA ASP A 62 -3.14 -12.78 -40.99
C ASP A 62 -2.55 -11.40 -41.35
N HIS A 63 -3.16 -10.29 -40.88
CA HIS A 63 -2.66 -8.93 -41.10
C HIS A 63 -1.76 -8.49 -39.94
N GLU A 64 -0.54 -8.05 -40.28
CA GLU A 64 0.45 -7.64 -39.27
C GLU A 64 -0.02 -6.46 -38.39
N GLY A 65 -0.88 -5.58 -38.93
CA GLY A 65 -1.44 -4.44 -38.22
C GLY A 65 -2.55 -4.78 -37.21
N SER A 66 -3.06 -6.02 -37.18
CA SER A 66 -4.10 -6.43 -36.23
C SER A 66 -3.52 -6.88 -34.88
N ALA A 67 -2.19 -6.94 -34.76
CA ALA A 67 -1.55 -7.46 -33.58
C ALA A 67 -1.77 -6.58 -32.34
N ILE A 68 -2.01 -7.23 -31.22
CA ILE A 68 -2.21 -6.59 -29.92
C ILE A 68 -1.20 -7.10 -28.90
N CYS A 69 -0.70 -6.22 -28.05
CA CYS A 69 0.17 -6.59 -26.95
C CYS A 69 -0.70 -7.04 -25.75
N ILE A 70 -0.58 -8.29 -25.32
CA ILE A 70 -1.54 -8.91 -24.37
C ILE A 70 -0.98 -9.17 -22.97
N ASN A 71 0.32 -9.43 -22.84
CA ASN A 71 0.95 -9.66 -21.55
C ASN A 71 2.44 -9.31 -21.58
N CYS A 72 3.02 -9.15 -20.39
CA CYS A 72 4.47 -9.03 -20.21
C CYS A 72 5.06 -10.39 -19.85
N SER A 73 6.10 -10.79 -20.56
CA SER A 73 6.90 -11.95 -20.14
C SER A 73 8.03 -11.48 -19.25
N ARG A 74 7.99 -11.81 -17.96
CA ARG A 74 9.16 -11.57 -17.10
C ARG A 74 10.28 -12.52 -17.50
N GLU A 75 11.33 -12.00 -18.11
CA GLU A 75 12.58 -12.73 -18.19
C GLU A 75 13.17 -12.86 -16.78
N ILE A 76 13.44 -14.08 -16.35
CA ILE A 76 14.10 -14.36 -15.09
C ILE A 76 15.56 -13.94 -15.24
N LYS A 77 15.85 -12.64 -15.10
CA LYS A 77 17.23 -12.12 -15.19
C LYS A 77 18.09 -12.48 -13.98
N SER A 78 17.57 -13.24 -13.02
CA SER A 78 18.33 -13.72 -11.86
C SER A 78 17.57 -14.80 -11.11
N HIS A 79 18.29 -15.71 -10.45
CA HIS A 79 17.81 -16.83 -9.62
C HIS A 79 17.06 -16.36 -8.36
N LEU A 80 16.01 -15.56 -8.52
CA LEU A 80 15.22 -15.00 -7.42
C LEU A 80 14.38 -16.13 -6.82
N LYS A 81 14.94 -16.83 -5.80
CA LYS A 81 14.34 -17.95 -5.03
C LYS A 81 12.93 -17.65 -4.46
N TRP A 82 12.46 -16.42 -4.57
CA TRP A 82 11.17 -15.97 -4.08
C TRP A 82 10.04 -15.94 -5.12
N VAL A 83 10.34 -16.11 -6.41
CA VAL A 83 9.31 -16.13 -7.48
C VAL A 83 8.46 -17.41 -7.41
N ARG A 84 8.97 -18.47 -6.77
CA ARG A 84 8.32 -19.78 -6.66
C ARG A 84 7.78 -20.11 -5.26
N LYS A 85 7.29 -19.12 -4.52
CA LYS A 85 6.65 -19.35 -3.21
C LYS A 85 5.15 -19.03 -3.30
N PRO A 86 4.28 -20.04 -3.51
CA PRO A 86 2.84 -19.82 -3.66
C PRO A 86 2.19 -19.04 -2.51
N GLY A 87 2.71 -19.22 -1.29
CA GLY A 87 2.26 -18.48 -0.09
C GLY A 87 2.79 -17.05 0.05
N ARG A 88 3.42 -16.48 -0.99
CA ARG A 88 3.97 -15.12 -0.99
C ARG A 88 3.65 -14.41 -2.31
N LYS A 89 2.40 -13.96 -2.45
CA LYS A 89 1.93 -13.19 -3.59
C LYS A 89 2.27 -11.71 -3.37
N ARG A 90 2.75 -11.04 -4.42
CA ARG A 90 3.22 -9.66 -4.33
C ARG A 90 2.92 -8.92 -5.61
N PHE A 91 2.47 -7.68 -5.46
CA PHE A 91 2.34 -6.72 -6.53
C PHE A 91 3.17 -5.51 -6.16
N ILE A 92 4.16 -5.15 -6.99
CA ILE A 92 5.14 -4.12 -6.69
C ILE A 92 5.13 -3.13 -7.84
N VAL A 93 4.89 -1.87 -7.52
CA VAL A 93 4.97 -0.74 -8.45
C VAL A 93 6.24 0.04 -8.09
N ARG A 94 6.97 0.55 -9.11
CA ARG A 94 8.25 1.28 -9.02
C ARG A 94 8.65 1.79 -7.62
N LYS A 95 9.86 1.44 -7.17
CA LYS A 95 10.52 1.89 -5.91
C LYS A 95 9.59 1.93 -4.67
N LYS A 96 9.60 0.84 -3.89
CA LYS A 96 9.09 0.72 -2.50
C LYS A 96 7.56 0.73 -2.29
N ARG A 97 6.73 0.83 -3.33
CA ARG A 97 5.27 0.62 -3.21
C ARG A 97 4.91 -0.83 -3.48
N LYS A 98 4.23 -1.48 -2.54
CA LYS A 98 3.94 -2.92 -2.63
C LYS A 98 2.61 -3.28 -1.97
N MET A 99 1.90 -4.19 -2.62
CA MET A 99 0.83 -4.98 -2.04
C MET A 99 1.35 -6.41 -1.83
N LEU A 100 1.20 -6.93 -0.63
CA LEU A 100 1.68 -8.25 -0.23
C LEU A 100 0.49 -9.08 0.27
N LEU A 101 0.34 -10.28 -0.28
CA LEU A 101 -0.59 -11.29 0.21
C LEU A 101 0.23 -12.52 0.65
N LEU A 102 0.38 -12.64 1.96
CA LEU A 102 1.15 -13.67 2.65
C LEU A 102 0.20 -14.64 3.36
N LYS A 103 0.71 -15.79 3.81
CA LYS A 103 -0.12 -16.84 4.45
C LYS A 103 -0.98 -16.38 5.63
N LYS A 104 -0.56 -15.36 6.38
CA LYS A 104 -1.22 -14.89 7.62
C LYS A 104 -1.38 -13.37 7.68
N ARG A 105 -1.07 -12.68 6.58
CA ARG A 105 -0.92 -11.23 6.52
C ARG A 105 -1.27 -10.69 5.15
N LEU A 106 -2.06 -9.63 5.13
CA LEU A 106 -2.26 -8.74 3.97
C LEU A 106 -1.59 -7.41 4.28
N GLU A 107 -0.77 -6.87 3.36
CA GLU A 107 -0.16 -5.55 3.52
C GLU A 107 -0.32 -4.69 2.27
N LEU A 108 -0.66 -3.42 2.47
CA LEU A 108 -0.48 -2.34 1.51
C LEU A 108 0.55 -1.37 2.07
N ARG A 109 1.66 -1.19 1.35
CA ARG A 109 2.77 -0.36 1.80
C ARG A 109 3.18 0.66 0.75
N SER A 110 3.36 1.90 1.20
CA SER A 110 3.99 2.97 0.42
C SER A 110 4.95 3.75 1.29
N LEU A 111 6.26 3.62 1.05
CA LEU A 111 7.31 4.29 1.84
C LEU A 111 7.12 4.02 3.35
N ASN A 112 6.65 5.01 4.10
CA ASN A 112 6.44 4.98 5.54
C ASN A 112 4.99 4.61 5.95
N ASN A 113 4.08 4.52 4.98
CA ASN A 113 2.68 4.20 5.22
C ASN A 113 2.42 2.70 5.09
N LEU A 114 1.67 2.16 6.03
CA LEU A 114 1.31 0.74 6.11
C LEU A 114 -0.15 0.58 6.49
N PHE A 115 -0.89 -0.18 5.68
CA PHE A 115 -2.13 -0.82 6.07
C PHE A 115 -1.86 -2.32 6.16
N SER A 116 -2.21 -2.95 7.29
CA SER A 116 -2.03 -4.39 7.47
C SER A 116 -3.21 -5.06 8.16
N ILE A 117 -3.48 -6.29 7.73
CA ILE A 117 -4.40 -7.22 8.39
C ILE A 117 -3.60 -8.48 8.72
N GLU A 118 -3.62 -8.89 9.98
CA GLU A 118 -2.89 -10.06 10.48
C GLU A 118 -3.79 -10.99 11.30
N ASP A 119 -3.71 -12.30 11.05
CA ASP A 119 -4.62 -13.28 11.67
C ASP A 119 -4.73 -13.17 13.20
N LYS A 120 -3.62 -12.86 13.88
CA LYS A 120 -3.55 -12.73 15.35
C LYS A 120 -3.36 -11.30 15.84
N GLY A 121 -3.10 -10.36 14.93
CA GLY A 121 -2.77 -8.96 15.26
C GLY A 121 -3.90 -7.97 14.95
N GLY A 122 -4.96 -8.42 14.28
CA GLY A 122 -6.07 -7.56 13.89
C GLY A 122 -5.73 -6.70 12.68
N ILE A 123 -6.26 -5.47 12.67
CA ILE A 123 -6.11 -4.49 11.59
C ILE A 123 -5.30 -3.32 12.13
N SER A 124 -4.29 -2.87 11.39
CA SER A 124 -3.48 -1.69 11.74
C SER A 124 -3.28 -0.77 10.54
N ILE A 125 -3.29 0.53 10.85
CA ILE A 125 -3.04 1.61 9.90
C ILE A 125 -1.96 2.50 10.53
N THR A 126 -0.86 2.72 9.81
CA THR A 126 0.25 3.55 10.24
C THR A 126 0.63 4.50 9.11
N THR A 127 0.85 5.76 9.46
CA THR A 127 1.21 6.83 8.53
C THR A 127 2.12 7.83 9.22
N ASP A 128 3.03 8.44 8.46
CA ASP A 128 3.84 9.58 8.91
C ASP A 128 3.21 10.93 8.55
N GLY A 129 2.10 10.91 7.82
CA GLY A 129 1.23 12.06 7.55
C GLY A 129 -0.15 11.94 8.20
N GLU A 130 -1.06 12.83 7.81
CA GLU A 130 -2.42 12.92 8.33
C GLU A 130 -3.30 11.71 7.95
N LEU A 131 -4.05 11.16 8.92
CA LEU A 131 -5.08 10.14 8.70
C LEU A 131 -6.48 10.76 8.89
N LYS A 132 -7.28 10.82 7.83
CA LYS A 132 -8.67 11.30 7.86
C LYS A 132 -9.67 10.16 7.74
N ILE A 133 -10.65 10.15 8.64
CA ILE A 133 -11.83 9.28 8.56
C ILE A 133 -13.04 10.21 8.46
N GLN A 134 -13.79 10.10 7.37
CA GLN A 134 -14.94 10.98 7.08
C GLN A 134 -16.14 10.13 6.66
N ALA A 135 -17.31 10.51 7.16
CA ALA A 135 -18.59 9.90 6.79
C ALA A 135 -19.61 11.01 6.51
N GLY A 136 -20.58 10.75 5.63
CA GLY A 136 -21.63 11.72 5.30
C GLY A 136 -22.64 11.95 6.42
N LYS A 137 -22.65 11.08 7.43
CA LYS A 137 -23.50 11.20 8.62
C LYS A 137 -22.67 11.02 9.87
N GLU A 138 -22.30 9.78 10.18
CA GLU A 138 -21.77 9.41 11.48
C GLU A 138 -20.63 8.40 11.34
N VAL A 139 -19.69 8.46 12.29
CA VAL A 139 -18.62 7.47 12.48
C VAL A 139 -18.82 6.87 13.87
N TYR A 140 -18.98 5.55 13.95
CA TYR A 140 -19.14 4.81 15.21
C TYR A 140 -17.86 4.06 15.55
N LEU A 141 -17.39 4.21 16.79
CA LEU A 141 -16.28 3.45 17.35
C LEU A 141 -16.81 2.68 18.57
N GLU A 142 -16.93 1.36 18.44
CA GLU A 142 -17.42 0.49 19.50
C GLU A 142 -16.39 -0.61 19.79
N ALA A 143 -15.99 -0.71 21.04
CA ALA A 143 -15.09 -1.74 21.52
C ALA A 143 -15.28 -1.92 23.05
N PRO A 144 -14.97 -3.10 23.62
CA PRO A 144 -14.90 -3.26 25.07
C PRO A 144 -13.92 -2.29 25.75
N TYR A 145 -12.92 -1.83 24.99
CA TYR A 145 -11.94 -0.86 25.41
C TYR A 145 -11.53 0.02 24.23
N LEU A 146 -11.64 1.34 24.40
CA LEU A 146 -11.19 2.35 23.44
C LEU A 146 -10.13 3.23 24.11
N SER A 147 -8.97 3.35 23.46
CA SER A 147 -7.87 4.19 23.94
C SER A 147 -7.46 5.18 22.87
N VAL A 148 -7.29 6.44 23.27
CA VAL A 148 -6.82 7.53 22.42
C VAL A 148 -5.64 8.17 23.14
N THR A 149 -4.51 8.24 22.45
CA THR A 149 -3.26 8.82 22.96
C THR A 149 -2.72 9.79 21.93
N ALA A 150 -2.24 10.94 22.40
CA ALA A 150 -1.56 11.93 21.58
C ALA A 150 -0.38 12.52 22.36
N ASP A 151 0.70 12.85 21.66
CA ASP A 151 1.91 13.41 22.28
C ASP A 151 1.72 14.88 22.71
N GLN A 152 0.82 15.61 22.02
CA GLN A 152 0.62 17.04 22.23
C GLN A 152 -0.81 17.35 22.69
N GLU A 153 -1.81 16.98 21.89
CA GLU A 153 -3.19 17.41 22.11
C GLU A 153 -4.22 16.40 21.59
N ILE A 154 -5.31 16.23 22.34
CA ILE A 154 -6.55 15.63 21.86
C ILE A 154 -7.62 16.72 21.87
N ALA A 155 -8.20 17.01 20.70
CA ALA A 155 -9.25 18.01 20.53
C ALA A 155 -10.51 17.40 19.92
N LEU A 156 -11.66 17.70 20.52
CA LEU A 156 -12.99 17.44 19.97
C LEU A 156 -13.59 18.78 19.57
N ILE A 157 -13.88 18.96 18.30
CA ILE A 157 -14.32 20.24 17.75
C ILE A 157 -15.63 20.03 16.99
N LYS A 158 -16.65 20.78 17.37
CA LYS A 158 -17.83 21.00 16.56
C LYS A 158 -17.61 22.29 15.76
N GLU A 159 -17.33 22.13 14.47
CA GLU A 159 -17.25 23.26 13.56
C GLU A 159 -18.67 23.80 13.30
N ASP A 160 -18.95 24.99 13.83
CA ASP A 160 -20.18 25.75 13.58
C ASP A 160 -19.79 27.21 13.35
N LEU A 161 -20.41 27.86 12.38
CA LEU A 161 -20.04 29.22 11.95
C LEU A 161 -20.33 30.29 13.01
N LEU A 162 -21.33 30.06 13.88
CA LEU A 162 -21.79 31.05 14.85
C LEU A 162 -21.42 30.66 16.28
N THR A 163 -21.37 29.36 16.57
CA THR A 163 -21.26 28.78 17.92
C THR A 163 -20.32 27.57 17.94
N PRO A 164 -19.02 27.73 17.64
CA PRO A 164 -18.07 26.63 17.71
C PRO A 164 -17.99 26.12 19.16
N THR A 165 -17.96 24.80 19.32
CA THR A 165 -17.82 24.15 20.63
C THR A 165 -16.62 23.23 20.60
N MET A 166 -15.81 23.25 21.65
CA MET A 166 -14.60 22.43 21.70
C MET A 166 -14.27 21.91 23.11
N ILE A 167 -13.66 20.73 23.14
CA ILE A 167 -13.01 20.13 24.31
C ILE A 167 -11.57 19.82 23.93
N VAL A 168 -10.60 20.23 24.76
CA VAL A 168 -9.17 20.09 24.50
C VAL A 168 -8.46 19.50 25.73
N LEU A 169 -7.59 18.51 25.48
CA LEU A 169 -6.71 17.86 26.46
C LEU A 169 -5.25 18.02 26.02
N ASN A 170 -4.46 18.81 26.73
CA ASN A 170 -3.07 19.14 26.35
C ASN A 170 -2.12 19.39 27.56
N GLY A 171 -2.36 18.68 28.66
CA GLY A 171 -1.73 18.91 29.96
C GLY A 171 -2.71 19.51 30.97
N ASP A 172 -3.68 20.28 30.46
CA ASP A 172 -4.87 20.75 31.18
C ASP A 172 -6.15 20.22 30.51
N PHE A 173 -7.27 20.32 31.21
CA PHE A 173 -8.62 20.10 30.66
C PHE A 173 -9.27 21.45 30.34
N ASN A 174 -9.50 21.75 29.06
CA ASN A 174 -10.12 22.99 28.61
C ASN A 174 -11.41 22.69 27.83
N ALA A 175 -12.53 23.30 28.23
CA ALA A 175 -13.80 23.23 27.51
C ALA A 175 -14.31 24.64 27.21
N ARG A 176 -14.71 24.90 25.96
CA ARG A 176 -15.29 26.18 25.52
C ARG A 176 -16.56 25.92 24.70
N GLY A 177 -17.63 26.63 25.03
CA GLY A 177 -18.95 26.48 24.45
C GLY A 177 -20.00 27.20 25.29
N GLY A 178 -21.28 26.95 25.02
CA GLY A 178 -22.39 27.47 25.82
C GLY A 178 -22.50 26.79 27.19
N GLU A 179 -23.67 26.23 27.50
CA GLU A 179 -23.92 25.55 28.75
C GLU A 179 -23.16 24.21 28.83
N LEU A 180 -22.33 24.04 29.88
CA LEU A 180 -21.70 22.77 30.21
C LEU A 180 -22.63 21.98 31.15
N VAL A 181 -23.35 21.01 30.59
CA VAL A 181 -24.19 20.10 31.37
C VAL A 181 -23.37 18.86 31.75
N THR A 182 -23.14 18.66 33.05
CA THR A 182 -22.49 17.45 33.58
C THR A 182 -23.51 16.60 34.32
N GLU A 183 -23.83 15.42 33.79
CA GLU A 183 -24.55 14.40 34.55
C GLU A 183 -23.51 13.66 35.41
N ALA A 184 -23.32 14.11 36.64
CA ALA A 184 -22.28 13.60 37.50
C ALA A 184 -22.52 12.11 37.86
N LYS A 185 -21.83 11.21 37.14
CA LYS A 185 -21.03 10.16 37.75
C LYS A 185 -19.57 10.50 37.47
N ILE A 186 -19.03 11.44 38.26
CA ILE A 186 -17.60 11.68 38.30
C ILE A 186 -17.00 10.41 38.92
N TRP A 187 -16.47 9.53 38.08
CA TRP A 187 -15.65 8.40 38.53
C TRP A 187 -14.34 8.99 39.05
N TYR A 188 -14.26 9.15 40.37
CA TYR A 188 -12.99 9.17 41.07
C TYR A 188 -12.48 7.73 40.98
N GLY A 189 -11.65 7.44 39.96
CA GLY A 189 -11.21 6.07 39.69
C GLY A 189 -10.82 5.31 40.95
N ASP A 190 -11.14 4.02 41.01
CA ASP A 190 -10.59 3.16 42.04
C ASP A 190 -9.07 3.38 42.10
N GLN A 191 -8.49 3.42 43.31
CA GLN A 191 -7.07 3.66 43.53
C GLN A 191 -6.15 2.63 42.86
N GLU A 192 -6.72 1.57 42.28
CA GLU A 192 -6.04 0.65 41.39
C GLU A 192 -6.27 1.07 39.94
N ILE A 193 -5.45 2.01 39.46
CA ILE A 193 -5.14 2.06 38.04
C ILE A 193 -4.58 0.67 37.71
N PRO A 194 -5.19 -0.13 36.82
CA PRO A 194 -4.58 -1.40 36.42
C PRO A 194 -3.18 -1.06 35.91
N GLU A 195 -2.13 -1.67 36.44
CA GLU A 195 -0.73 -1.38 36.04
C GLU A 195 -0.53 -1.42 34.51
N LYS A 196 -1.42 -2.11 33.79
CA LYS A 196 -1.48 -2.16 32.32
C LYS A 196 -1.86 -0.84 31.61
N VAL A 197 -2.43 0.16 32.29
CA VAL A 197 -2.77 1.46 31.67
C VAL A 197 -1.51 2.29 31.40
N PHE A 198 -0.43 2.02 32.13
CA PHE A 198 0.90 2.56 31.87
C PHE A 198 1.90 1.44 31.59
N ASP A 199 1.62 0.56 30.63
CA ASP A 199 2.72 -0.19 30.00
C ASP A 199 3.51 0.76 29.10
N LYS A 200 4.35 1.59 29.74
CA LYS A 200 5.47 2.26 29.09
C LYS A 200 6.43 1.17 28.61
N GLY A 201 6.18 0.68 27.41
CA GLY A 201 7.19 0.04 26.56
C GLY A 201 7.67 -1.34 26.98
N LYS A 202 6.79 -2.35 26.97
CA LYS A 202 7.22 -3.75 26.87
C LYS A 202 6.89 -4.49 25.58
N ASP A 203 6.45 -3.80 24.53
CA ASP A 203 6.43 -4.32 23.15
C ASP A 203 7.22 -3.47 22.15
N MET A 204 8.14 -2.63 22.65
CA MET A 204 9.06 -1.84 21.83
C MET A 204 10.53 -2.19 22.03
N ASP A 205 10.84 -3.34 22.64
CA ASP A 205 12.21 -3.87 22.71
C ASP A 205 12.43 -5.03 21.72
N ARG A 206 12.12 -4.74 20.45
CA ARG A 206 12.68 -5.45 19.29
C ARG A 206 13.16 -4.46 18.23
N THR A 207 13.77 -3.37 18.66
CA THR A 207 14.86 -2.78 17.88
C THR A 207 16.07 -3.67 18.08
N MET A 208 16.41 -4.46 17.05
CA MET A 208 17.68 -5.19 17.01
C MET A 208 18.82 -4.24 17.36
N ASP A 209 19.66 -4.66 18.31
CA ASP A 209 20.90 -3.97 18.67
C ASP A 209 21.81 -3.84 17.43
N HIS A 210 22.43 -2.68 17.27
CA HIS A 210 23.39 -2.39 16.21
C HIS A 210 24.60 -3.34 16.24
N GLN A 211 24.89 -3.99 17.38
CA GLN A 211 25.91 -5.03 17.48
C GLN A 211 25.45 -6.42 16.99
N GLU A 212 24.16 -6.74 17.00
CA GLU A 212 23.64 -8.00 16.42
C GLU A 212 23.63 -7.99 14.88
N ILE A 213 23.52 -6.80 14.27
CA ILE A 213 23.60 -6.64 12.81
C ILE A 213 25.02 -6.94 12.29
N LEU A 214 26.06 -6.64 13.08
CA LEU A 214 27.46 -6.94 12.70
C LEU A 214 27.84 -8.41 12.97
N GLY A 215 27.24 -9.04 13.99
CA GLY A 215 27.43 -10.47 14.26
C GLY A 215 26.83 -11.40 13.21
N ALA A 216 25.73 -10.99 12.56
CA ALA A 216 25.08 -11.77 11.50
C ALA A 216 25.79 -11.69 10.12
N ILE A 217 26.72 -10.75 9.94
CA ILE A 217 27.50 -10.57 8.70
C ILE A 217 28.87 -11.28 8.76
N ALA A 218 29.34 -11.71 9.95
CA ALA A 218 30.61 -12.43 10.12
C ALA A 218 30.49 -13.97 10.15
N ARG A 219 29.29 -14.54 9.96
CA ARG A 219 29.09 -15.99 9.78
C ARG A 219 28.23 -16.29 8.55
N ARG A 220 28.68 -15.84 7.39
CA ARG A 220 28.62 -16.58 6.12
C ARG A 220 29.38 -15.84 5.03
#